data_AF-A0A2D4K3Z7-F1
#
_entry.id   AF-A0A2D4K3Z7-F1
#
_cell.length_a   1.000
_cell.length_b   1.000
_cell.length_c   1.000
_cell.angle_alpha   90.00
_cell.angle_beta   90.00
_cell.angle_gamma   90.00
#
_symmetry.space_group_name_H-M   'P 1'
#
loop_
_entity.id
_entity.type
_entity.pdbx_description
1 polymer ?
#
loop_
_entity_poly.entity_id
_entity_poly.type
_entity_poly.pdbx_seq_one_letter_code
_entity_poly.pdbx_strand_id
1 'polypeptide(L)'
;ALKEAFTNLLIHGFRHYDRQLRNDILVIATLVAQNPGAPMIETGFSKQLILFATFDEVKSHSPLVKGLKLTSCYEDFELKKLLLNMLTVLAKDLCSVQLLHEGKVILALFNYLKPNEKGGALGMSAAQYEELQLLAIATLATMAPLLIEDYMLCQGNTRLLLFLEWCVSNDPFFTQGNSFHGTGGRGTKLAQMRFSLKVLNPVVSLGDDAVNVDLCDQGAIHQLLGILKFTTTNYKDSALVMEIQSDILLILSTLCESNIHRKELFGWEGVDTLIPFMKIDDKNFYSGLGHNRLLFCALDCLWCCVMSCTILEDYFLEKEGLFTLLDLLLLNQKNVCNLILGILVEFCDNPKTVSHINVWRGKKDQTAANLLINLWRQEEEEMGVKHDKAGRIVDTKKPLVGQF
;
A
#
# COMPACT_ATOMS: atom_id res chain seq x y z
N ALA A 1 -18.06 8.85 -33.96
CA ALA A 1 -19.30 8.54 -33.22
C ALA A 1 -19.18 8.81 -31.70
N LEU A 2 -18.69 7.88 -30.85
CA LEU A 2 -18.68 8.07 -29.37
C LEU A 2 -17.96 9.35 -28.91
N LYS A 3 -16.74 9.57 -29.39
CA LYS A 3 -15.93 10.77 -29.13
C LYS A 3 -16.68 12.07 -29.44
N GLU A 4 -17.29 12.15 -30.63
CA GLU A 4 -17.99 13.35 -31.10
C GLU A 4 -19.27 13.58 -30.31
N ALA A 5 -20.04 12.51 -30.04
CA ALA A 5 -21.26 12.58 -29.26
C ALA A 5 -20.98 13.06 -27.82
N PHE A 6 -19.98 12.47 -27.16
CA PHE A 6 -19.54 12.90 -25.83
C PHE A 6 -19.09 14.36 -25.83
N THR A 7 -18.23 14.74 -26.77
CA THR A 7 -17.69 16.11 -26.87
C THR A 7 -18.79 17.13 -27.10
N ASN A 8 -19.73 16.84 -28.00
CA ASN A 8 -20.85 17.74 -28.30
C ASN A 8 -21.74 17.94 -27.07
N LEU A 9 -22.09 16.87 -26.36
CA LEU A 9 -22.90 16.95 -25.15
C LEU A 9 -22.17 17.65 -24.00
N LEU A 10 -20.85 17.46 -23.87
CA LEU A 10 -20.06 18.14 -22.83
C LEU A 10 -19.99 19.65 -23.05
N ILE A 11 -19.81 20.09 -24.31
CA ILE A 11 -19.60 21.52 -24.63
C ILE A 11 -20.94 22.27 -24.81
N HIS A 12 -21.95 21.61 -25.38
CA HIS A 12 -23.20 22.25 -25.79
C HIS A 12 -24.45 21.71 -25.06
N GLY A 13 -24.32 20.61 -24.32
CA GLY A 13 -25.43 19.98 -23.58
C GLY A 13 -25.60 20.58 -22.19
N PHE A 14 -26.57 21.50 -22.05
CA PHE A 14 -26.84 22.20 -20.79
C PHE A 14 -28.08 21.69 -20.06
N ARG A 15 -28.94 20.90 -20.72
CA ARG A 15 -30.14 20.35 -20.08
C ARG A 15 -29.76 19.18 -19.18
N HIS A 16 -30.58 18.93 -18.16
CA HIS A 16 -30.41 17.78 -17.27
C HIS A 16 -30.27 16.45 -18.04
N TYR A 17 -31.16 16.21 -19.01
CA TYR A 17 -31.09 15.01 -19.86
C TYR A 17 -29.79 14.92 -20.68
N ASP A 18 -29.28 16.05 -21.18
CA ASP A 18 -28.02 16.08 -21.94
C ASP A 18 -26.83 15.68 -21.04
N ARG A 19 -26.83 16.15 -19.78
CA ARG A 19 -25.79 15.81 -18.80
C ARG A 19 -25.84 14.35 -18.36
N GLN A 20 -27.04 13.79 -18.20
CA GLN A 20 -27.21 12.36 -17.95
C GLN A 20 -26.68 11.53 -19.13
N LEU A 21 -27.11 11.86 -20.35
CA LEU A 21 -26.67 11.16 -21.55
C LEU A 21 -25.15 11.26 -21.77
N ARG A 22 -24.54 12.42 -21.49
CA ARG A 22 -23.08 12.60 -21.50
C ARG A 22 -22.39 11.61 -20.56
N ASN A 23 -22.91 11.46 -19.33
CA ASN A 23 -22.34 10.55 -18.35
C ASN A 23 -22.52 9.08 -18.77
N ASP A 24 -23.68 8.72 -19.31
CA ASP A 24 -23.94 7.37 -19.85
C ASP A 24 -22.97 7.03 -20.99
N ILE A 25 -22.72 7.97 -21.90
CA ILE A 25 -21.75 7.81 -22.98
C ILE A 25 -20.34 7.62 -22.42
N LEU A 26 -19.97 8.34 -21.35
CA LEU A 26 -18.67 8.17 -20.72
C LEU A 26 -18.53 6.79 -20.06
N VAL A 27 -19.59 6.26 -19.43
CA VAL A 27 -19.59 4.88 -18.91
C VAL A 27 -19.36 3.87 -20.05
N ILE A 28 -20.07 4.02 -21.16
CA ILE A 28 -19.87 3.17 -22.35
C ILE A 28 -18.45 3.30 -22.88
N ALA A 29 -17.91 4.53 -22.97
CA ALA A 29 -16.55 4.77 -23.40
C ALA A 29 -15.53 4.10 -22.47
N THR A 30 -15.77 4.10 -21.15
CA THR A 30 -14.90 3.42 -20.17
C THR A 30 -14.88 1.92 -20.41
N LEU A 31 -16.04 1.30 -20.68
CA LEU A 31 -16.13 -0.12 -21.00
C LEU A 31 -15.41 -0.46 -22.31
N VAL A 32 -15.55 0.39 -23.34
CA VAL A 32 -14.83 0.22 -24.61
C VAL A 32 -13.33 0.34 -24.41
N ALA A 33 -12.87 1.32 -23.62
CA ALA A 33 -11.44 1.54 -23.35
C ALA A 33 -10.78 0.41 -22.56
N GLN A 34 -11.54 -0.45 -21.88
CA GLN A 34 -10.99 -1.66 -21.24
C GLN A 34 -10.57 -2.72 -22.25
N ASN A 35 -11.03 -2.66 -23.49
CA ASN A 35 -10.61 -3.57 -24.55
C ASN A 35 -9.30 -3.04 -25.19
N PRO A 36 -8.18 -3.78 -25.12
CA PRO A 36 -6.91 -3.36 -25.72
C PRO A 36 -6.97 -3.11 -27.24
N GLY A 37 -7.95 -3.70 -27.94
CA GLY A 37 -8.15 -3.48 -29.38
C GLY A 37 -8.96 -2.22 -29.73
N ALA A 38 -9.45 -1.47 -28.74
CA ALA A 38 -10.21 -0.24 -28.99
C ALA A 38 -9.26 0.91 -29.36
N PRO A 39 -9.46 1.60 -30.51
CA PRO A 39 -8.54 2.63 -31.00
C PRO A 39 -8.72 3.98 -30.29
N MET A 40 -8.59 4.00 -28.95
CA MET A 40 -8.83 5.18 -28.13
C MET A 40 -7.80 6.30 -28.38
N ILE A 41 -6.55 5.92 -28.62
CA ILE A 41 -5.44 6.84 -28.89
C ILE A 41 -5.53 7.36 -30.34
N GLU A 42 -5.70 6.47 -31.32
CA GLU A 42 -5.70 6.79 -32.75
C GLU A 42 -6.87 7.71 -33.12
N THR A 43 -8.01 7.53 -32.46
CA THR A 43 -9.17 8.42 -32.63
C THR A 43 -8.96 9.78 -31.97
N GLY A 44 -7.90 9.95 -31.19
CA GLY A 44 -7.63 11.14 -30.36
C GLY A 44 -8.58 11.29 -29.19
N PHE A 45 -9.34 10.26 -28.84
CA PHE A 45 -10.32 10.33 -27.76
C PHE A 45 -9.63 10.32 -26.40
N SER A 46 -8.58 9.50 -26.20
CA SER A 46 -7.78 9.50 -24.97
C SER A 46 -7.27 10.91 -24.63
N LYS A 47 -6.71 11.63 -25.61
CA LYS A 47 -6.21 13.00 -25.42
C LYS A 47 -7.32 13.97 -24.98
N GLN A 48 -8.53 13.85 -25.55
CA GLN A 48 -9.67 14.67 -25.14
C GLN A 48 -10.17 14.32 -23.74
N LEU A 49 -10.29 13.03 -23.42
CA LEU A 49 -10.71 12.57 -22.10
C LEU A 49 -9.74 13.03 -21.00
N ILE A 50 -8.43 12.95 -21.25
CA ILE A 50 -7.41 13.46 -20.34
C ILE A 50 -7.55 14.98 -20.16
N LEU A 51 -7.71 15.73 -21.25
CA LEU A 51 -7.96 17.18 -21.18
C LEU A 51 -9.20 17.49 -20.33
N PHE A 52 -10.31 16.79 -20.53
CA PHE A 52 -11.53 17.00 -19.76
C PHE A 52 -11.41 16.53 -18.31
N ALA A 53 -10.53 15.58 -18.01
CA ALA A 53 -10.27 15.15 -16.64
C ALA A 53 -9.47 16.19 -15.83
N THR A 54 -8.63 17.01 -16.47
CA THR A 54 -7.67 17.89 -15.79
C THR A 54 -7.92 19.40 -15.94
N PHE A 55 -8.87 19.83 -16.78
CA PHE A 55 -9.00 21.26 -17.13
C PHE A 55 -9.40 22.19 -15.98
N ASP A 56 -10.12 21.70 -14.96
CA ASP A 56 -10.48 22.51 -13.79
C ASP A 56 -9.25 22.79 -12.91
N GLU A 57 -8.30 21.86 -12.91
CA GLU A 57 -7.09 21.90 -12.09
C GLU A 57 -5.90 22.54 -12.81
N VAL A 58 -5.83 22.36 -14.12
CA VAL A 58 -4.69 22.72 -14.95
C VAL A 58 -5.15 23.65 -16.07
N LYS A 59 -4.58 24.87 -16.08
CA LYS A 59 -4.86 25.85 -17.13
C LYS A 59 -4.55 25.27 -18.51
N SER A 60 -5.54 25.30 -19.39
CA SER A 60 -5.43 24.84 -20.77
C SER A 60 -5.84 25.94 -21.75
N HIS A 61 -5.11 26.03 -22.86
CA HIS A 61 -5.42 26.92 -23.98
C HIS A 61 -6.31 26.25 -25.04
N SER A 62 -6.72 24.99 -24.80
CA SER A 62 -7.55 24.25 -25.75
C SER A 62 -8.90 24.96 -25.93
N PRO A 63 -9.33 25.21 -27.18
CA PRO A 63 -10.65 25.76 -27.47
C PRO A 63 -11.80 24.93 -26.90
N LEU A 64 -11.60 23.61 -26.72
CA LEU A 64 -12.61 22.68 -26.22
C LEU A 64 -13.02 22.93 -24.77
N VAL A 65 -12.14 23.56 -23.98
CA VAL A 65 -12.40 23.86 -22.56
C VAL A 65 -12.51 25.36 -22.31
N LYS A 66 -12.43 26.18 -23.37
CA LYS A 66 -12.56 27.63 -23.26
C LYS A 66 -13.99 28.00 -22.86
N GLY A 67 -14.14 28.43 -21.61
CA GLY A 67 -15.44 28.78 -21.04
C GLY A 67 -16.27 27.59 -20.54
N LEU A 68 -15.72 26.37 -20.62
CA LEU A 68 -16.30 25.21 -19.96
C LEU A 68 -16.13 25.36 -18.45
N LYS A 69 -17.19 25.11 -17.68
CA LYS A 69 -17.18 25.08 -16.21
C LYS A 69 -18.07 23.95 -15.73
N LEU A 70 -17.56 23.10 -14.85
CA LEU A 70 -18.42 22.19 -14.10
C LEU A 70 -19.24 22.99 -13.09
N THR A 71 -20.53 22.69 -13.01
CA THR A 71 -21.43 23.28 -12.02
C THR A 71 -21.49 22.41 -10.77
N SER A 72 -22.14 22.90 -9.70
CA SER A 72 -22.37 22.13 -8.47
C SER A 72 -23.48 21.08 -8.59
N CYS A 73 -24.05 20.88 -9.78
CA CYS A 73 -25.09 19.88 -9.98
C CYS A 73 -24.53 18.45 -9.85
N TYR A 74 -25.43 17.52 -9.55
CA TYR A 74 -25.08 16.12 -9.34
C TYR A 74 -24.43 15.49 -10.58
N GLU A 75 -24.93 15.79 -11.79
CA GLU A 75 -24.43 15.19 -13.02
C GLU A 75 -22.99 15.62 -13.35
N ASP A 76 -22.61 16.85 -13.04
CA ASP A 76 -21.24 17.34 -13.25
C ASP A 76 -20.26 16.77 -12.21
N PHE A 77 -20.73 16.57 -10.97
CA PHE A 77 -19.99 15.83 -9.96
C PHE A 77 -19.74 14.37 -10.38
N GLU A 78 -20.77 13.68 -10.87
CA GLU A 78 -20.65 12.32 -11.42
C GLU A 78 -19.73 12.27 -12.63
N LEU A 79 -19.81 13.25 -13.53
CA LEU A 79 -18.88 13.36 -14.67
C LEU A 79 -17.43 13.40 -14.18
N LYS A 80 -17.13 14.23 -13.18
CA LYS A 80 -15.76 14.35 -12.66
C LYS A 80 -15.25 13.02 -12.10
N LYS A 81 -16.10 12.28 -11.37
CA LYS A 81 -15.75 10.94 -10.88
C LYS A 81 -15.47 9.96 -12.02
N LEU A 82 -16.33 9.94 -13.04
CA LEU A 82 -16.16 9.08 -14.20
C LEU A 82 -14.89 9.41 -14.99
N LEU A 83 -14.53 10.69 -15.11
CA LEU A 83 -13.29 11.12 -15.77
C LEU A 83 -12.05 10.69 -14.99
N LEU A 84 -12.03 10.81 -13.66
CA LEU A 84 -10.93 10.30 -12.84
C LEU A 84 -10.78 8.77 -12.96
N ASN A 85 -11.90 8.04 -12.93
CA ASN A 85 -11.89 6.60 -13.18
C ASN A 85 -11.38 6.25 -14.59
N MET A 86 -11.76 7.02 -15.61
CA MET A 86 -11.30 6.83 -16.98
C MET A 86 -9.76 6.94 -17.07
N LEU A 87 -9.13 7.84 -16.32
CA LEU A 87 -7.66 7.94 -16.30
C LEU A 87 -7.03 6.60 -15.91
N THR A 88 -7.54 5.92 -14.87
CA THR A 88 -7.02 4.61 -14.45
C THR A 88 -7.17 3.52 -15.51
N VAL A 89 -8.20 3.60 -16.37
CA VAL A 89 -8.38 2.68 -17.48
C VAL A 89 -7.38 2.97 -18.59
N LEU A 90 -7.20 4.25 -18.95
CA LEU A 90 -6.23 4.67 -19.97
C LEU A 90 -4.78 4.33 -19.57
N ALA A 91 -4.44 4.42 -18.28
CA ALA A 91 -3.12 4.07 -17.78
C ALA A 91 -2.73 2.59 -17.92
N LYS A 92 -3.69 1.70 -18.20
CA LYS A 92 -3.39 0.29 -18.50
C LYS A 92 -2.73 0.12 -19.88
N ASP A 93 -2.91 1.08 -20.77
CA ASP A 93 -2.24 1.12 -22.06
C ASP A 93 -1.01 2.04 -21.95
N LEU A 94 0.18 1.45 -21.98
CA LEU A 94 1.44 2.19 -21.87
C LEU A 94 1.64 3.21 -23.00
N CYS A 95 0.99 3.04 -24.15
CA CYS A 95 1.02 4.03 -25.22
C CYS A 95 0.30 5.35 -24.82
N SER A 96 -0.54 5.33 -23.78
CA SER A 96 -1.20 6.52 -23.24
C SER A 96 -0.34 7.33 -22.28
N VAL A 97 0.81 6.81 -21.81
CA VAL A 97 1.65 7.47 -20.79
C VAL A 97 2.10 8.87 -21.24
N GLN A 98 2.54 9.02 -22.48
CA GLN A 98 2.91 10.33 -23.04
C GLN A 98 1.73 11.32 -23.03
N LEU A 99 0.51 10.85 -23.30
CA LEU A 99 -0.69 11.70 -23.26
C LEU A 99 -1.04 12.11 -21.82
N LEU A 100 -0.82 11.22 -20.84
CA LEU A 100 -1.05 11.51 -19.42
C LEU A 100 -0.05 12.55 -18.90
N HIS A 101 1.23 12.42 -19.31
CA HIS A 101 2.27 13.43 -19.06
C HIS A 101 1.91 14.79 -19.66
N GLU A 102 1.61 14.85 -20.97
CA GLU A 102 1.18 16.08 -21.65
C GLU A 102 -0.06 16.72 -21.00
N GLY A 103 -0.97 15.88 -20.51
CA GLY A 103 -2.19 16.27 -19.80
C GLY A 103 -1.96 16.79 -18.38
N LYS A 104 -0.72 16.72 -17.86
CA LYS A 104 -0.32 17.11 -16.50
C LYS A 104 -1.19 16.43 -15.43
N VAL A 105 -1.47 15.15 -15.63
CA VAL A 105 -2.39 14.38 -14.78
C VAL A 105 -1.93 14.37 -13.33
N ILE A 106 -0.65 14.17 -13.07
CA ILE A 106 -0.09 14.17 -11.71
C ILE A 106 -0.34 15.51 -11.00
N LEU A 107 -0.05 16.63 -11.66
CA LEU A 107 -0.30 17.97 -11.13
C LEU A 107 -1.79 18.18 -10.82
N ALA A 108 -2.68 17.71 -11.70
CA ALA A 108 -4.12 17.81 -11.50
C ALA A 108 -4.58 17.02 -10.27
N LEU A 109 -4.13 15.78 -10.12
CA LEU A 109 -4.50 14.91 -8.99
C LEU A 109 -3.99 15.48 -7.65
N PHE A 110 -2.78 16.05 -7.63
CA PHE A 110 -2.24 16.66 -6.41
C PHE A 110 -3.02 17.91 -5.94
N ASN A 111 -3.88 18.52 -6.76
CA ASN A 111 -4.76 19.60 -6.28
C ASN A 111 -5.78 19.12 -5.24
N TYR A 112 -6.04 17.81 -5.18
CA TYR A 112 -6.93 17.19 -4.21
C TYR A 112 -6.23 16.67 -2.95
N LEU A 113 -4.89 16.60 -2.95
CA LEU A 113 -4.09 16.11 -1.82
C LEU A 113 -3.88 17.23 -0.78
N LYS A 114 -4.98 17.72 -0.21
CA LYS A 114 -4.99 18.76 0.83
C LYS A 114 -6.29 18.74 1.62
N PRO A 115 -6.29 19.14 2.90
CA PRO A 115 -7.51 19.24 3.69
C PRO A 115 -8.55 20.13 3.02
N ASN A 116 -9.83 19.86 3.25
CA ASN A 116 -10.88 20.76 2.78
C ASN A 116 -10.84 22.05 3.63
N GLU A 117 -10.35 23.14 3.05
CA GLU A 117 -10.31 24.44 3.73
C GLU A 117 -11.73 25.02 3.86
N LYS A 118 -11.99 25.73 4.97
CA LYS A 118 -13.26 26.45 5.18
C LYS A 118 -13.44 27.49 4.08
N GLY A 119 -14.28 27.19 3.10
CA GLY A 119 -14.53 28.01 1.91
C GLY A 119 -14.85 27.20 0.66
N GLY A 120 -14.40 25.94 0.61
CA GLY A 120 -14.66 25.00 -0.49
C GLY A 120 -14.06 25.46 -1.83
N ALA A 121 -13.77 24.51 -2.73
CA ALA A 121 -13.77 24.84 -4.15
C ALA A 121 -15.18 25.36 -4.49
N LEU A 122 -15.27 26.58 -5.03
CA LEU A 122 -16.53 27.32 -5.27
C LEU A 122 -17.68 26.40 -5.70
N GLY A 123 -18.62 26.13 -4.80
CA GLY A 123 -19.87 25.41 -5.08
C GLY A 123 -19.92 23.92 -4.71
N MET A 124 -18.83 23.29 -4.28
CA MET A 124 -18.84 21.87 -3.84
C MET A 124 -19.16 21.73 -2.34
N SER A 125 -19.99 20.73 -2.01
CA SER A 125 -20.18 20.33 -0.61
C SER A 125 -18.93 19.63 -0.05
N ALA A 126 -18.78 19.63 1.28
CA ALA A 126 -17.66 18.94 1.93
C ALA A 126 -17.64 17.43 1.64
N ALA A 127 -18.81 16.79 1.56
CA ALA A 127 -18.94 15.38 1.22
C ALA A 127 -18.46 15.08 -0.22
N GLN A 128 -18.85 15.92 -1.18
CA GLN A 128 -18.41 15.78 -2.58
C GLN A 128 -16.90 15.98 -2.71
N TYR A 129 -16.33 16.98 -2.02
CA TYR A 129 -14.88 17.19 -2.03
C TYR A 129 -14.14 15.99 -1.45
N GLU A 130 -14.58 15.46 -0.32
CA GLU A 130 -13.99 14.29 0.33
C GLU A 130 -14.03 13.05 -0.58
N GLU A 131 -15.13 12.83 -1.29
CA GLU A 131 -15.26 11.74 -2.26
C GLU A 131 -14.31 11.90 -3.46
N LEU A 132 -14.23 13.11 -4.05
CA LEU A 132 -13.26 13.37 -5.13
C LEU A 132 -11.83 13.26 -4.63
N GLN A 133 -11.54 13.71 -3.41
CA GLN A 133 -10.22 13.60 -2.82
C GLN A 133 -9.77 12.15 -2.75
N LEU A 134 -10.58 11.28 -2.14
CA LEU A 134 -10.20 9.86 -2.01
C LEU A 134 -10.06 9.19 -3.39
N LEU A 135 -10.94 9.52 -4.34
CA LEU A 135 -10.85 9.01 -5.71
C LEU A 135 -9.60 9.54 -6.44
N ALA A 136 -9.23 10.80 -6.25
CA ALA A 136 -8.05 11.40 -6.85
C ALA A 136 -6.76 10.77 -6.29
N ILE A 137 -6.69 10.52 -4.98
CA ILE A 137 -5.53 9.84 -4.37
C ILE A 137 -5.48 8.37 -4.82
N ALA A 138 -6.61 7.69 -4.92
CA ALA A 138 -6.68 6.33 -5.48
C ALA A 138 -6.23 6.29 -6.96
N THR A 139 -6.61 7.29 -7.75
CA THR A 139 -6.15 7.45 -9.14
C THR A 139 -4.64 7.71 -9.16
N LEU A 140 -4.15 8.57 -8.27
CA LEU A 140 -2.73 8.89 -8.13
C LEU A 140 -1.88 7.66 -7.82
N ALA A 141 -2.39 6.71 -7.03
CA ALA A 141 -1.69 5.45 -6.76
C ALA A 141 -1.41 4.62 -8.02
N THR A 142 -2.23 4.77 -9.07
CA THR A 142 -1.99 4.16 -10.38
C THR A 142 -1.05 4.99 -11.24
N MET A 143 -1.18 6.33 -11.20
CA MET A 143 -0.44 7.24 -12.09
C MET A 143 0.99 7.50 -11.63
N ALA A 144 1.22 7.67 -10.33
CA ALA A 144 2.51 8.07 -9.76
C ALA A 144 3.68 7.15 -10.18
N PRO A 145 3.56 5.80 -10.10
CA PRO A 145 4.66 4.95 -10.55
C PRO A 145 4.88 4.97 -12.08
N LEU A 146 3.87 5.32 -12.88
CA LEU A 146 3.99 5.43 -14.35
C LEU A 146 4.58 6.77 -14.79
N LEU A 147 4.45 7.81 -13.96
CA LEU A 147 4.82 9.20 -14.25
C LEU A 147 5.74 9.72 -13.15
N ILE A 148 6.79 8.96 -12.84
CA ILE A 148 7.64 9.22 -11.67
C ILE A 148 8.37 10.57 -11.76
N GLU A 149 8.77 10.99 -12.97
CA GLU A 149 9.37 12.30 -13.20
C GLU A 149 8.39 13.43 -12.88
N ASP A 150 7.13 13.34 -13.33
CA ASP A 150 6.09 14.32 -13.02
C ASP A 150 5.75 14.35 -11.52
N TYR A 151 5.77 13.17 -10.88
CA TYR A 151 5.59 13.01 -9.44
C TYR A 151 6.67 13.77 -8.66
N MET A 152 7.94 13.61 -9.03
CA MET A 152 9.05 14.31 -8.38
C MET A 152 9.04 15.81 -8.70
N LEU A 153 8.73 16.21 -9.94
CA LEU A 153 8.55 17.62 -10.30
C LEU A 153 7.44 18.31 -9.49
N CYS A 154 6.41 17.55 -9.10
CA CYS A 154 5.34 18.03 -8.24
C CYS A 154 5.64 17.94 -6.73
N GLN A 155 6.86 17.56 -6.33
CA GLN A 155 7.25 17.32 -4.93
C GLN A 155 6.36 16.27 -4.25
N GLY A 156 6.12 15.16 -4.94
CA GLY A 156 5.15 14.14 -4.52
C GLY A 156 5.40 13.59 -3.12
N ASN A 157 6.66 13.27 -2.78
CA ASN A 157 7.05 12.80 -1.45
C ASN A 157 6.66 13.81 -0.37
N THR A 158 7.08 15.06 -0.51
CA THR A 158 6.78 16.14 0.45
C THR A 158 5.28 16.32 0.65
N ARG A 159 4.50 16.33 -0.44
CA ARG A 159 3.04 16.52 -0.34
C ARG A 159 2.36 15.34 0.36
N LEU A 160 2.79 14.10 0.10
CA LEU A 160 2.24 12.91 0.76
C LEU A 160 2.62 12.87 2.24
N LEU A 161 3.86 13.17 2.60
CA LEU A 161 4.30 13.22 4.00
C LEU A 161 3.54 14.27 4.80
N LEU A 162 3.38 15.50 4.26
CA LEU A 162 2.57 16.54 4.90
C LEU A 162 1.09 16.13 5.04
N PHE A 163 0.55 15.44 4.04
CA PHE A 163 -0.83 14.98 4.09
C PHE A 163 -1.03 13.82 5.09
N LEU A 164 -0.04 12.93 5.24
CA LEU A 164 -0.01 11.90 6.28
C LEU A 164 0.13 12.50 7.68
N GLU A 165 0.90 13.58 7.84
CA GLU A 165 0.97 14.34 9.09
C GLU A 165 -0.40 14.91 9.47
N TRP A 166 -1.12 15.48 8.52
CA TRP A 166 -2.51 15.91 8.74
C TRP A 166 -3.45 14.74 9.09
N CYS A 167 -3.20 13.53 8.57
CA CYS A 167 -4.01 12.35 8.89
C CYS A 167 -3.88 11.92 10.37
N VAL A 168 -2.75 12.19 11.01
CA VAL A 168 -2.53 11.91 12.45
C VAL A 168 -2.84 13.11 13.36
N SER A 169 -3.04 14.30 12.79
CA SER A 169 -3.35 15.51 13.55
C SER A 169 -4.80 15.55 14.06
N ASN A 170 -5.04 16.38 15.08
CA ASN A 170 -6.38 16.69 15.59
C ASN A 170 -7.13 17.74 14.74
N ASP A 171 -6.61 18.11 13.57
CA ASP A 171 -7.20 19.16 12.74
C ASP A 171 -8.62 18.79 12.28
N PRO A 172 -9.52 19.78 12.16
CA PRO A 172 -10.91 19.54 11.80
C PRO A 172 -11.03 18.87 10.42
N PHE A 173 -11.96 17.93 10.36
CA PHE A 173 -12.30 17.19 9.15
C PHE A 173 -13.82 16.98 9.10
N PHE A 174 -14.41 17.07 7.91
CA PHE A 174 -15.87 17.18 7.78
C PHE A 174 -16.60 15.84 7.93
N THR A 175 -15.95 14.69 7.67
CA THR A 175 -16.48 13.32 7.88
C THR A 175 -17.86 13.07 7.26
N GLN A 176 -18.19 13.75 6.16
CA GLN A 176 -19.51 13.67 5.52
C GLN A 176 -19.49 12.83 4.22
N GLY A 177 -18.31 12.43 3.73
CA GLY A 177 -18.18 11.61 2.53
C GLY A 177 -18.63 10.17 2.77
N ASN A 178 -19.70 9.72 2.10
CA ASN A 178 -20.13 8.32 2.05
C ASN A 178 -19.67 7.66 0.73
N SER A 179 -18.37 7.72 0.44
CA SER A 179 -17.82 7.17 -0.81
C SER A 179 -17.36 5.72 -0.65
N PHE A 180 -17.32 4.97 -1.75
CA PHE A 180 -16.72 3.63 -1.81
C PHE A 180 -15.29 3.61 -1.24
N HIS A 181 -14.50 4.63 -1.56
CA HIS A 181 -13.13 4.80 -1.06
C HIS A 181 -13.08 5.19 0.44
N GLY A 182 -14.17 5.62 1.05
CA GLY A 182 -14.25 5.94 2.50
C GLY A 182 -14.57 4.73 3.39
N THR A 183 -14.79 3.55 2.80
CA THR A 183 -15.28 2.36 3.52
C THR A 183 -14.38 1.97 4.70
N GLY A 184 -14.98 1.78 5.87
CA GLY A 184 -14.29 1.39 7.11
C GLY A 184 -13.63 2.54 7.89
N GLY A 185 -13.49 3.73 7.29
CA GLY A 185 -12.83 4.90 7.89
C GLY A 185 -13.78 6.03 8.29
N ARG A 186 -15.08 5.77 8.39
CA ARG A 186 -16.08 6.83 8.66
C ARG A 186 -15.79 7.51 10.00
N GLY A 187 -15.76 8.84 10.00
CA GLY A 187 -15.49 9.62 11.21
C GLY A 187 -14.00 9.79 11.53
N THR A 188 -13.11 9.23 10.70
CA THR A 188 -11.66 9.26 10.92
C THR A 188 -10.95 9.69 9.63
N LYS A 189 -9.63 9.89 9.69
CA LYS A 189 -8.78 10.16 8.52
C LYS A 189 -8.12 8.88 7.97
N LEU A 190 -8.56 7.70 8.41
CA LEU A 190 -7.93 6.42 8.04
C LEU A 190 -8.05 6.11 6.54
N ALA A 191 -9.13 6.52 5.88
CA ALA A 191 -9.28 6.34 4.44
C ALA A 191 -8.21 7.15 3.68
N GLN A 192 -8.02 8.42 4.04
CA GLN A 192 -7.00 9.29 3.46
C GLN A 192 -5.59 8.74 3.71
N MET A 193 -5.33 8.29 4.94
CA MET A 193 -4.07 7.63 5.30
C MET A 193 -3.80 6.40 4.43
N ARG A 194 -4.78 5.48 4.34
CA ARG A 194 -4.70 4.28 3.50
C ARG A 194 -4.36 4.61 2.05
N PHE A 195 -5.09 5.55 1.44
CA PHE A 195 -4.84 5.87 0.03
C PHE A 195 -3.51 6.58 -0.19
N SER A 196 -3.04 7.37 0.78
CA SER A 196 -1.71 7.99 0.70
C SER A 196 -0.59 6.94 0.75
N LEU A 197 -0.73 5.94 1.61
CA LEU A 197 0.19 4.79 1.67
C LEU A 197 0.12 3.95 0.39
N LYS A 198 -1.06 3.80 -0.22
CA LYS A 198 -1.21 3.15 -1.53
C LYS A 198 -0.55 3.91 -2.68
N VAL A 199 -0.31 5.21 -2.54
CA VAL A 199 0.54 5.96 -3.50
C VAL A 199 2.01 5.69 -3.21
N LEU A 200 2.44 5.80 -1.96
CA LEU A 200 3.84 5.63 -1.57
C LEU A 200 4.37 4.22 -1.88
N ASN A 201 3.60 3.18 -1.58
CA ASN A 201 4.06 1.79 -1.72
C ASN A 201 4.56 1.46 -3.14
N PRO A 202 3.76 1.57 -4.22
CA PRO A 202 4.25 1.28 -5.57
C PRO A 202 5.35 2.25 -6.04
N VAL A 203 5.35 3.51 -5.57
CA VAL A 203 6.40 4.48 -5.89
C VAL A 203 7.75 4.05 -5.32
N VAL A 204 7.77 3.63 -4.05
CA VAL A 204 8.97 3.15 -3.37
C VAL A 204 9.45 1.82 -3.97
N SER A 205 8.51 0.91 -4.29
CA SER A 205 8.80 -0.39 -4.91
C SER A 205 9.34 -0.31 -6.34
N LEU A 206 9.36 0.86 -6.99
CA LEU A 206 10.09 1.03 -8.25
C LEU A 206 11.61 0.86 -8.09
N GLY A 207 12.13 1.04 -6.87
CA GLY A 207 13.57 0.99 -6.63
C GLY A 207 14.33 2.20 -7.21
N ASP A 208 13.65 3.31 -7.48
CA ASP A 208 14.30 4.55 -7.92
C ASP A 208 15.05 5.21 -6.75
N ASP A 209 16.38 5.29 -6.86
CA ASP A 209 17.23 5.81 -5.80
C ASP A 209 16.96 7.29 -5.49
N ALA A 210 16.67 8.13 -6.50
CA ALA A 210 16.43 9.55 -6.28
C ALA A 210 15.15 9.77 -5.47
N VAL A 211 14.10 9.00 -5.80
CA VAL A 211 12.82 9.02 -5.09
C VAL A 211 12.99 8.52 -3.65
N ASN A 212 13.67 7.39 -3.46
CA ASN A 212 13.80 6.75 -2.15
C ASN A 212 14.75 7.52 -1.23
N VAL A 213 15.84 8.09 -1.75
CA VAL A 213 16.72 8.99 -0.99
C VAL A 213 15.97 10.26 -0.57
N ASP A 214 15.28 10.93 -1.50
CA ASP A 214 14.49 12.12 -1.19
C ASP A 214 13.42 11.84 -0.11
N LEU A 215 12.73 10.70 -0.20
CA LEU A 215 11.73 10.30 0.79
C LEU A 215 12.36 10.06 2.18
N CYS A 216 13.49 9.36 2.24
CA CYS A 216 14.21 9.10 3.49
C CYS A 216 14.76 10.39 4.11
N ASP A 217 15.36 11.28 3.31
CA ASP A 217 15.93 12.55 3.77
C ASP A 217 14.85 13.48 4.37
N GLN A 218 13.60 13.33 3.93
CA GLN A 218 12.45 14.03 4.49
C GLN A 218 11.89 13.39 5.78
N GLY A 219 12.54 12.35 6.31
CA GLY A 219 12.18 11.73 7.59
C GLY A 219 11.05 10.70 7.52
N ALA A 220 10.77 10.15 6.33
CA ALA A 220 9.65 9.22 6.14
C ALA A 220 9.70 7.99 7.06
N ILE A 221 10.89 7.44 7.36
CA ILE A 221 11.04 6.26 8.23
C ILE A 221 10.47 6.55 9.63
N HIS A 222 10.88 7.65 10.26
CA HIS A 222 10.39 8.04 11.59
C HIS A 222 8.89 8.39 11.56
N GLN A 223 8.43 9.08 10.51
CA GLN A 223 7.02 9.42 10.39
C GLN A 223 6.14 8.17 10.25
N LEU A 224 6.55 7.19 9.44
CA LEU A 224 5.85 5.92 9.24
C LEU A 224 5.81 5.08 10.53
N LEU A 225 6.92 5.02 11.27
CA LEU A 225 6.94 4.41 12.61
C LEU A 225 5.98 5.12 13.58
N GLY A 226 5.94 6.45 13.55
CA GLY A 226 4.98 7.25 14.31
C GLY A 226 3.53 6.92 13.97
N ILE A 227 3.21 6.75 12.68
CA ILE A 227 1.87 6.37 12.22
C ILE A 227 1.52 4.94 12.66
N LEU A 228 2.46 3.98 12.62
CA LEU A 228 2.24 2.64 13.17
C LEU A 228 1.85 2.70 14.64
N LYS A 229 2.61 3.41 15.47
CA LYS A 229 2.29 3.59 16.89
C LYS A 229 0.94 4.26 17.10
N PHE A 230 0.66 5.31 16.33
CA PHE A 230 -0.61 6.04 16.37
C PHE A 230 -1.79 5.11 16.07
N THR A 231 -1.68 4.30 15.02
CA THR A 231 -2.76 3.40 14.60
C THR A 231 -3.01 2.27 15.61
N THR A 232 -1.95 1.65 16.13
CA THR A 232 -2.04 0.62 17.18
C THR A 232 -2.65 1.16 18.47
N THR A 233 -2.35 2.40 18.85
CA THR A 233 -2.80 2.97 20.14
C THR A 233 -4.24 3.49 20.07
N ASN A 234 -4.63 4.12 18.97
CA ASN A 234 -5.87 4.89 18.90
C ASN A 234 -7.03 4.15 18.23
N TYR A 235 -6.77 3.04 17.55
CA TYR A 235 -7.80 2.30 16.82
C TYR A 235 -7.84 0.84 17.24
N LYS A 236 -9.06 0.29 17.19
CA LYS A 236 -9.27 -1.15 17.36
C LYS A 236 -8.94 -1.89 16.07
N ASP A 237 -8.62 -3.16 16.24
CA ASP A 237 -8.41 -4.09 15.14
C ASP A 237 -9.60 -4.07 14.17
N SER A 238 -9.28 -3.79 12.91
CA SER A 238 -10.21 -3.82 11.79
C SER A 238 -9.41 -4.09 10.53
N ALA A 239 -10.07 -4.63 9.50
CA ALA A 239 -9.40 -4.91 8.23
C ALA A 239 -8.69 -3.67 7.64
N LEU A 240 -9.26 -2.48 7.83
CA LEU A 240 -8.66 -1.21 7.40
C LEU A 240 -7.38 -0.89 8.17
N VAL A 241 -7.39 -1.02 9.49
CA VAL A 241 -6.21 -0.77 10.34
C VAL A 241 -5.10 -1.77 10.02
N MET A 242 -5.44 -3.05 9.87
CA MET A 242 -4.50 -4.11 9.49
C MET A 242 -3.87 -3.83 8.12
N GLU A 243 -4.65 -3.36 7.14
CA GLU A 243 -4.15 -2.97 5.82
C GLU A 243 -3.19 -1.79 5.91
N ILE A 244 -3.54 -0.73 6.66
CA ILE A 244 -2.67 0.44 6.87
C ILE A 244 -1.34 0.03 7.50
N GLN A 245 -1.37 -0.76 8.57
CA GLN A 245 -0.16 -1.21 9.26
C GLN A 245 0.70 -2.11 8.36
N SER A 246 0.07 -3.01 7.60
CA SER A 246 0.77 -3.87 6.64
C SER A 246 1.47 -3.05 5.55
N ASP A 247 0.77 -2.09 4.95
CA ASP A 247 1.32 -1.24 3.89
C ASP A 247 2.48 -0.38 4.42
N ILE A 248 2.42 0.12 5.66
CA ILE A 248 3.55 0.84 6.26
C ILE A 248 4.76 -0.07 6.44
N LEU A 249 4.58 -1.28 6.97
CA LEU A 249 5.68 -2.23 7.16
C LEU A 249 6.33 -2.62 5.83
N LEU A 250 5.56 -2.79 4.76
CA LEU A 250 6.09 -3.05 3.42
C LEU A 250 6.91 -1.87 2.87
N ILE A 251 6.44 -0.64 3.06
CA ILE A 251 7.20 0.56 2.67
C ILE A 251 8.52 0.62 3.45
N LEU A 252 8.49 0.42 4.76
CA LEU A 252 9.70 0.40 5.60
C LEU A 252 10.68 -0.69 5.16
N SER A 253 10.17 -1.89 4.87
CA SER A 253 10.97 -3.02 4.36
C SER A 253 11.70 -2.62 3.08
N THR A 254 10.96 -2.09 2.10
CA THR A 254 11.52 -1.69 0.81
C THR A 254 12.55 -0.56 0.95
N LEU A 255 12.31 0.43 1.82
CA LEU A 255 13.25 1.53 2.02
C LEU A 255 14.56 1.05 2.65
N CYS A 256 14.48 0.17 3.66
CA CYS A 256 15.63 -0.27 4.44
C CYS A 256 16.40 -1.44 3.81
N GLU A 257 15.80 -2.15 2.85
CA GLU A 257 16.41 -3.32 2.21
C GLU A 257 17.83 -3.00 1.71
N SER A 258 18.79 -3.82 2.13
CA SER A 258 20.22 -3.70 1.76
C SER A 258 20.89 -2.34 2.05
N ASN A 259 20.27 -1.45 2.85
CA ASN A 259 20.80 -0.11 3.13
C ASN A 259 21.05 0.12 4.63
N ILE A 260 22.30 -0.01 5.07
CA ILE A 260 22.70 0.13 6.48
C ILE A 260 22.27 1.47 7.09
N HIS A 261 22.42 2.58 6.37
CA HIS A 261 22.09 3.90 6.92
C HIS A 261 20.59 4.03 7.21
N ARG A 262 19.74 3.52 6.32
CA ARG A 262 18.29 3.51 6.53
C ARG A 262 17.86 2.55 7.64
N LYS A 263 18.57 1.43 7.82
CA LYS A 263 18.40 0.58 9.01
C LYS A 263 18.75 1.33 10.29
N GLU A 264 19.84 2.09 10.32
CA GLU A 264 20.19 2.95 11.47
C GLU A 264 19.09 3.98 11.78
N LEU A 265 18.47 4.57 10.75
CA LEU A 265 17.30 5.46 10.91
C LEU A 265 16.07 4.74 11.44
N PHE A 266 15.84 3.49 11.02
CA PHE A 266 14.78 2.64 11.61
C PHE A 266 15.01 2.45 13.11
N GLY A 267 16.26 2.19 13.50
CA GLY A 267 16.73 2.32 14.87
C GLY A 267 16.04 1.41 15.89
N TRP A 268 16.34 1.66 17.16
CA TRP A 268 15.73 0.92 18.28
C TRP A 268 14.22 1.14 18.36
N GLU A 269 13.76 2.33 17.97
CA GLU A 269 12.34 2.67 17.91
C GLU A 269 11.58 1.74 16.96
N GLY A 270 12.14 1.47 15.79
CA GLY A 270 11.58 0.54 14.82
C GLY A 270 11.50 -0.88 15.38
N VAL A 271 12.55 -1.34 16.05
CA VAL A 271 12.57 -2.68 16.70
C VAL A 271 11.49 -2.79 17.78
N ASP A 272 11.39 -1.82 18.68
CA ASP A 272 10.37 -1.79 19.74
C ASP A 272 8.94 -1.75 19.16
N THR A 273 8.75 -1.06 18.03
CA THR A 273 7.47 -0.98 17.32
C THR A 273 7.11 -2.29 16.61
N LEU A 274 8.12 -3.03 16.13
CA LEU A 274 7.93 -4.23 15.32
C LEU A 274 7.55 -5.46 16.15
N ILE A 275 8.20 -5.67 17.30
CA ILE A 275 8.02 -6.86 18.15
C ILE A 275 6.55 -7.17 18.47
N PRO A 276 5.70 -6.19 18.85
CA PRO A 276 4.28 -6.45 19.13
C PRO A 276 3.52 -7.09 17.96
N PHE A 277 3.85 -6.78 16.71
CA PHE A 277 3.18 -7.35 15.53
C PHE A 277 3.51 -8.84 15.31
N MET A 278 4.58 -9.33 15.93
CA MET A 278 4.95 -10.76 15.93
C MET A 278 4.31 -11.54 17.09
N LYS A 279 3.61 -10.88 18.01
CA LYS A 279 2.93 -11.53 19.14
C LYS A 279 1.48 -11.85 18.78
N ILE A 280 1.28 -12.79 17.86
CA ILE A 280 -0.06 -13.23 17.42
C ILE A 280 -0.43 -14.58 18.04
N ASP A 281 -1.74 -14.80 18.26
CA ASP A 281 -2.28 -16.09 18.67
C ASP A 281 -3.08 -16.77 17.53
N ASP A 282 -3.38 -18.06 17.70
CA ASP A 282 -4.14 -18.85 16.70
C ASP A 282 -5.48 -18.21 16.32
N LYS A 283 -6.15 -17.57 17.29
CA LYS A 283 -7.47 -16.98 17.08
C LYS A 283 -7.38 -15.76 16.17
N ASN A 284 -6.40 -14.91 16.40
CA ASN A 284 -6.16 -13.72 15.60
C ASN A 284 -5.66 -14.09 14.20
N PHE A 285 -4.80 -15.11 14.09
CA PHE A 285 -4.26 -15.57 12.81
C PHE A 285 -5.36 -15.92 11.80
N TYR A 286 -6.43 -16.58 12.25
CA TYR A 286 -7.57 -16.98 11.41
C TYR A 286 -8.80 -16.09 11.54
N SER A 287 -8.69 -14.89 12.10
CA SER A 287 -9.86 -14.03 12.34
C SER A 287 -10.52 -13.48 11.08
N GLY A 288 -9.84 -13.56 9.92
CA GLY A 288 -10.28 -12.95 8.66
C GLY A 288 -10.10 -11.42 8.60
N LEU A 289 -9.56 -10.79 9.66
CA LEU A 289 -9.30 -9.34 9.68
C LEU A 289 -7.97 -8.94 9.01
N GLY A 290 -7.12 -9.92 8.65
CA GLY A 290 -5.84 -9.65 7.98
C GLY A 290 -4.60 -9.71 8.89
N HIS A 291 -4.72 -10.19 10.14
CA HIS A 291 -3.56 -10.34 11.03
C HIS A 291 -2.47 -11.27 10.48
N ASN A 292 -2.85 -12.28 9.70
CA ASN A 292 -1.89 -13.15 9.01
C ASN A 292 -1.02 -12.36 8.01
N ARG A 293 -1.64 -11.48 7.20
CA ARG A 293 -0.90 -10.58 6.29
C ARG A 293 -0.01 -9.64 7.08
N LEU A 294 -0.52 -9.05 8.17
CA LEU A 294 0.25 -8.16 9.01
C LEU A 294 1.48 -8.85 9.62
N LEU A 295 1.33 -10.09 10.08
CA LEU A 295 2.45 -10.90 10.56
C LEU A 295 3.50 -11.12 9.47
N PHE A 296 3.10 -11.48 8.25
CA PHE A 296 4.04 -11.62 7.13
C PHE A 296 4.78 -10.32 6.85
N CYS A 297 4.09 -9.18 6.82
CA CYS A 297 4.72 -7.88 6.64
C CYS A 297 5.65 -7.51 7.81
N ALA A 298 5.35 -7.94 9.04
CA ALA A 298 6.24 -7.73 10.18
C ALA A 298 7.51 -8.59 10.10
N LEU A 299 7.39 -9.85 9.67
CA LEU A 299 8.54 -10.74 9.48
C LEU A 299 9.42 -10.27 8.31
N ASP A 300 8.82 -9.80 7.22
CA ASP A 300 9.51 -9.15 6.11
C ASP A 300 10.23 -7.87 6.56
N CYS A 301 9.57 -7.03 7.34
CA CYS A 301 10.18 -5.83 7.93
C CYS A 301 11.32 -6.16 8.89
N LEU A 302 11.25 -7.27 9.64
CA LEU A 302 12.37 -7.73 10.46
C LEU A 302 13.57 -8.08 9.57
N TRP A 303 13.31 -8.82 8.50
CA TRP A 303 14.33 -9.22 7.53
C TRP A 303 15.02 -8.00 6.91
N CYS A 304 14.24 -7.09 6.34
CA CYS A 304 14.77 -5.96 5.60
C CYS A 304 15.35 -4.87 6.51
N CYS A 305 14.72 -4.57 7.65
CA CYS A 305 15.11 -3.43 8.49
C CYS A 305 16.10 -3.76 9.60
N VAL A 306 16.17 -5.00 10.09
CA VAL A 306 16.97 -5.37 11.27
C VAL A 306 18.15 -6.27 10.91
N MET A 307 17.92 -7.29 10.09
CA MET A 307 18.98 -8.27 9.79
C MET A 307 20.13 -7.64 9.00
N SER A 308 21.33 -8.21 9.14
CA SER A 308 22.59 -7.64 8.64
C SER A 308 22.97 -6.28 9.25
N CYS A 309 22.30 -5.83 10.32
CA CYS A 309 22.68 -4.68 11.12
C CYS A 309 22.94 -5.11 12.56
N THR A 310 24.21 -5.36 12.90
CA THR A 310 24.61 -5.97 14.18
C THR A 310 24.04 -5.23 15.40
N ILE A 311 23.97 -3.90 15.36
CA ILE A 311 23.43 -3.09 16.47
C ILE A 311 21.94 -3.38 16.69
N LEU A 312 21.17 -3.51 15.61
CA LEU A 312 19.73 -3.78 15.71
C LEU A 312 19.45 -5.26 16.00
N GLU A 313 20.25 -6.17 15.45
CA GLU A 313 20.17 -7.59 15.81
C GLU A 313 20.41 -7.79 17.30
N ASP A 314 21.50 -7.22 17.83
CA ASP A 314 21.82 -7.28 19.25
C ASP A 314 20.67 -6.72 20.10
N TYR A 315 20.12 -5.57 19.71
CA TYR A 315 18.98 -4.97 20.39
C TYR A 315 17.72 -5.84 20.33
N PHE A 316 17.45 -6.46 19.17
CA PHE A 316 16.33 -7.38 19.00
C PHE A 316 16.47 -8.62 19.90
N LEU A 317 17.68 -9.15 20.02
CA LEU A 317 18.00 -10.24 20.95
C LEU A 317 17.78 -9.84 22.41
N GLU A 318 18.24 -8.64 22.81
CA GLU A 318 18.04 -8.08 24.15
C GLU A 318 16.56 -7.86 24.50
N LYS A 319 15.73 -7.60 23.50
CA LYS A 319 14.26 -7.40 23.64
C LYS A 319 13.44 -8.69 23.57
N GLU A 320 14.09 -9.85 23.69
CA GLU A 320 13.44 -11.16 23.59
C GLU A 320 12.72 -11.38 22.24
N GLY A 321 13.15 -10.66 21.19
CA GLY A 321 12.57 -10.78 19.86
C GLY A 321 12.71 -12.20 19.30
N LEU A 322 13.87 -12.84 19.54
CA LEU A 322 14.12 -14.23 19.15
C LEU A 322 13.17 -15.21 19.83
N PHE A 323 12.78 -14.94 21.08
CA PHE A 323 11.84 -15.80 21.81
C PHE A 323 10.46 -15.72 21.18
N THR A 324 10.06 -14.52 20.75
CA THR A 324 8.81 -14.29 20.02
C THR A 324 8.78 -15.10 18.71
N LEU A 325 9.90 -15.16 17.96
CA LEU A 325 10.00 -15.99 16.74
C LEU A 325 9.86 -17.49 17.04
N LEU A 326 10.51 -17.98 18.10
CA LEU A 326 10.41 -19.38 18.51
C LEU A 326 8.98 -19.73 18.99
N ASP A 327 8.32 -18.81 19.69
CA ASP A 327 6.92 -18.98 20.08
C ASP A 327 5.99 -19.02 18.87
N LEU A 328 6.26 -18.22 17.83
CA LEU A 328 5.48 -18.25 16.58
C LEU A 328 5.58 -19.57 15.82
N LEU A 329 6.71 -20.28 15.90
CA LEU A 329 6.83 -21.62 15.33
C LEU A 329 5.82 -22.61 15.93
N LEU A 330 5.33 -22.34 17.15
CA LEU A 330 4.31 -23.17 17.81
C LEU A 330 2.92 -23.04 17.18
N LEU A 331 2.66 -22.02 16.34
CA LEU A 331 1.42 -21.92 15.54
C LEU A 331 1.31 -23.02 14.49
N ASN A 332 2.42 -23.68 14.16
CA ASN A 332 2.53 -24.79 13.21
C ASN A 332 1.90 -24.48 11.83
N GLN A 333 2.10 -23.26 11.33
CA GLN A 333 1.62 -22.82 10.03
C GLN A 333 2.75 -22.90 9.00
N LYS A 334 2.71 -23.91 8.11
CA LYS A 334 3.82 -24.24 7.20
C LYS A 334 4.48 -23.03 6.51
N ASN A 335 3.68 -22.16 5.88
CA ASN A 335 4.20 -20.97 5.18
C ASN A 335 4.91 -19.97 6.11
N VAL A 336 4.40 -19.83 7.33
CA VAL A 336 4.98 -18.93 8.35
C VAL A 336 6.23 -19.57 8.95
N CYS A 337 6.18 -20.88 9.23
CA CYS A 337 7.31 -21.64 9.76
C CYS A 337 8.54 -21.55 8.85
N ASN A 338 8.38 -21.72 7.53
CA ASN A 338 9.50 -21.62 6.60
C ASN A 338 10.16 -20.24 6.62
N LEU A 339 9.37 -19.17 6.67
CA LEU A 339 9.89 -17.81 6.76
C LEU A 339 10.63 -17.57 8.08
N ILE A 340 10.05 -17.98 9.21
CA ILE A 340 10.68 -17.84 10.53
C ILE A 340 11.98 -18.65 10.59
N LEU A 341 12.00 -19.88 10.09
CA LEU A 341 13.21 -20.70 10.06
C LEU A 341 14.29 -20.04 9.21
N GLY A 342 13.93 -19.43 8.07
CA GLY A 342 14.86 -18.62 7.28
C GLY A 342 15.46 -17.46 8.10
N ILE A 343 14.61 -16.70 8.80
CA ILE A 343 15.03 -15.60 9.68
C ILE A 343 15.98 -16.10 10.77
N LEU A 344 15.64 -17.22 11.42
CA LEU A 344 16.45 -17.81 12.49
C LEU A 344 17.82 -18.26 11.99
N VAL A 345 17.92 -18.78 10.76
CA VAL A 345 19.19 -19.15 10.14
C VAL A 345 20.06 -17.91 9.93
N GLU A 346 19.50 -16.81 9.40
CA GLU A 346 20.29 -15.58 9.22
C GLU A 346 20.74 -14.97 10.55
N PHE A 347 19.88 -14.96 11.57
CA PHE A 347 20.29 -14.53 12.91
C PHE A 347 21.44 -15.36 13.48
N CYS A 348 21.63 -16.62 13.07
CA CYS A 348 22.73 -17.44 13.56
C CYS A 348 24.11 -16.96 13.07
N ASP A 349 24.17 -16.06 12.08
CA ASP A 349 25.41 -15.37 11.72
C ASP A 349 25.88 -14.42 12.84
N ASN A 350 24.96 -13.95 13.68
CA ASN A 350 25.28 -13.23 14.91
C ASN A 350 25.67 -14.22 16.03
N PRO A 351 26.90 -14.13 16.58
CA PRO A 351 27.40 -15.09 17.57
C PRO A 351 26.62 -15.10 18.89
N LYS A 352 25.86 -14.04 19.20
CA LYS A 352 25.04 -13.98 20.42
C LYS A 352 23.78 -14.85 20.29
N THR A 353 23.24 -15.02 19.09
CA THR A 353 21.96 -15.70 18.85
C THR A 353 21.89 -17.09 19.47
N VAL A 354 22.94 -17.91 19.33
CA VAL A 354 22.97 -19.29 19.84
C VAL A 354 22.72 -19.35 21.35
N SER A 355 23.26 -18.39 22.11
CA SER A 355 23.03 -18.32 23.56
C SER A 355 21.56 -18.05 23.90
N HIS A 356 20.88 -17.19 23.14
CA HIS A 356 19.46 -16.92 23.32
C HIS A 356 18.60 -18.14 22.94
N ILE A 357 18.89 -18.80 21.81
CA ILE A 357 18.18 -20.03 21.41
C ILE A 357 18.24 -21.11 22.50
N ASN A 358 19.41 -21.29 23.12
CA ASN A 358 19.61 -22.33 24.14
C ASN A 358 18.89 -22.03 25.47
N VAL A 359 18.59 -20.77 25.76
CA VAL A 359 17.91 -20.35 27.00
C VAL A 359 16.39 -20.32 26.82
N TRP A 360 15.86 -20.20 25.59
CA TRP A 360 14.42 -20.22 25.35
C TRP A 360 13.76 -21.49 25.92
N ARG A 361 12.57 -21.32 26.50
CA ARG A 361 11.72 -22.38 27.02
C ARG A 361 10.28 -22.14 26.60
N GLY A 362 9.73 -23.09 25.84
CA GLY A 362 8.33 -23.12 25.46
C GLY A 362 7.43 -23.73 26.54
N LYS A 363 6.16 -24.00 26.17
CA LYS A 363 5.19 -24.64 27.06
C LYS A 363 5.73 -26.00 27.57
N LYS A 364 5.53 -26.27 28.86
CA LYS A 364 6.02 -27.49 29.54
C LYS A 364 7.55 -27.66 29.47
N ASP A 365 8.30 -26.56 29.53
CA ASP A 365 9.77 -26.54 29.52
C ASP A 365 10.38 -27.12 28.23
N GLN A 366 9.65 -27.02 27.10
CA GLN A 366 10.14 -27.44 25.80
C GLN A 366 11.36 -26.60 25.38
N THR A 367 12.45 -27.25 25.00
CA THR A 367 13.65 -26.56 24.49
C THR A 367 13.53 -26.26 23.00
N ALA A 368 14.28 -25.27 22.51
CA ALA A 368 14.33 -24.94 21.09
C ALA A 368 14.79 -26.14 20.24
N ALA A 369 15.77 -26.90 20.71
CA ALA A 369 16.21 -28.14 20.05
C ALA A 369 15.08 -29.17 19.94
N ASN A 370 14.27 -29.37 20.99
CA ASN A 370 13.13 -30.26 20.92
C ASN A 370 12.09 -29.79 19.91
N LEU A 371 11.77 -28.48 19.90
CA LEU A 371 10.85 -27.87 18.95
C LEU A 371 11.30 -28.10 17.50
N LEU A 372 12.56 -27.76 17.18
CA LEU A 372 13.12 -27.89 15.83
C LEU A 372 13.15 -29.35 15.36
N ILE A 373 13.48 -30.29 16.24
CA ILE A 373 13.43 -31.74 15.93
C ILE A 373 11.99 -32.18 15.62
N ASN A 374 11.00 -31.67 16.35
CA ASN A 374 9.59 -32.02 16.08
C ASN A 374 9.13 -31.45 14.73
N LEU A 375 9.48 -30.21 14.41
CA LEU A 375 9.20 -29.61 13.09
C LEU A 375 9.84 -30.42 11.96
N TRP A 376 11.12 -30.81 12.12
CA TRP A 376 11.82 -31.66 11.16
C TRP A 376 11.10 -33.00 10.93
N ARG A 377 10.71 -33.68 12.01
CA ARG A 377 9.97 -34.96 11.92
C ARG A 377 8.63 -34.81 11.21
N GLN A 378 7.90 -33.73 11.51
CA GLN A 378 6.63 -33.45 10.84
C GLN A 378 6.84 -33.25 9.33
N GLU A 379 7.87 -32.51 8.92
CA GLU A 379 8.18 -32.33 7.50
C GLU A 379 8.58 -33.65 6.83
N GLU A 380 9.38 -34.50 7.49
CA GLU A 380 9.71 -35.84 7.00
C GLU A 380 8.47 -36.73 6.83
N GLU A 381 7.54 -36.68 7.78
CA GLU A 381 6.25 -37.40 7.70
C GLU A 381 5.40 -36.90 6.52
N GLU A 382 5.28 -35.58 6.33
CA GLU A 382 4.55 -34.96 5.22
C GLU A 382 5.16 -35.30 3.85
N MET A 383 6.50 -35.34 3.76
CA MET A 383 7.21 -35.79 2.57
C MET A 383 7.08 -37.30 2.34
N GLY A 384 6.70 -38.08 3.35
CA GLY A 384 6.66 -39.54 3.28
C GLY A 384 8.04 -40.19 3.27
N VAL A 385 9.02 -39.57 3.93
CA VAL A 385 10.37 -40.13 4.11
C VAL A 385 10.27 -41.46 4.85
N LYS A 386 11.04 -42.46 4.42
CA LYS A 386 11.01 -43.80 5.02
C LYS A 386 12.01 -43.91 6.16
N HIS A 387 11.51 -44.29 7.33
CA HIS A 387 12.33 -44.65 8.49
C HIS A 387 12.28 -46.13 8.81
N ASP A 388 13.35 -46.64 9.40
CA ASP A 388 13.40 -48.00 9.93
C ASP A 388 12.70 -48.11 11.31
N LYS A 389 12.69 -49.31 11.88
CA LYS A 389 12.08 -49.57 13.20
C LYS A 389 12.73 -48.79 14.35
N ALA A 390 13.91 -48.20 14.14
CA ALA A 390 14.62 -47.39 15.12
C ALA A 390 14.48 -45.88 14.83
N GLY A 391 13.67 -45.48 13.84
CA GLY A 391 13.47 -44.08 13.46
C GLY A 391 14.61 -43.49 12.62
N ARG A 392 15.47 -44.33 12.02
CA ARG A 392 16.57 -43.87 11.16
C ARG A 392 16.14 -43.85 9.70
N ILE A 393 16.61 -42.87 8.94
CA ILE A 393 16.35 -42.77 7.50
C ILE A 393 16.86 -44.04 6.78
N VAL A 394 15.98 -44.67 5.99
CA VAL A 394 16.28 -45.93 5.28
C VAL A 394 17.18 -45.69 4.06
N ASP A 395 16.88 -44.65 3.27
CA ASP A 395 17.68 -44.30 2.08
C ASP A 395 18.71 -43.23 2.42
N THR A 396 19.90 -43.65 2.86
CA THR A 396 21.00 -42.72 3.18
C THR A 396 21.61 -42.06 1.95
N LYS A 397 21.32 -42.54 0.72
CA LYS A 397 21.79 -41.91 -0.52
C LYS A 397 20.87 -40.78 -0.98
N LYS A 398 19.57 -40.90 -0.67
CA LYS A 398 18.54 -39.91 -0.99
C LYS A 398 17.64 -39.68 0.23
N PRO A 399 18.18 -39.09 1.31
CA PRO A 399 17.52 -39.08 2.62
C PRO A 399 16.20 -38.30 2.67
N LEU A 400 16.00 -37.36 1.76
CA LEU A 400 14.79 -36.54 1.67
C LEU A 400 13.89 -36.93 0.49
N VAL A 401 14.21 -38.01 -0.24
CA VAL A 401 13.33 -38.47 -1.33
C VAL A 401 12.15 -39.19 -0.69
N GLY A 402 11.06 -38.44 -0.61
CA GLY A 402 9.77 -38.86 -0.13
C GLY A 402 9.08 -39.91 -1.01
N GLN A 403 7.83 -40.22 -0.67
CA GLN A 403 6.99 -41.14 -1.45
C GLN A 403 6.16 -40.43 -2.53
N PHE A 404 6.26 -39.10 -2.64
CA PHE A 404 5.47 -38.26 -3.54
C PHE A 404 6.34 -37.58 -4.60
#